data_AF-A0A556AJB7-F1
#
_entry.id   AF-A0A556AJB7-F1
#
_cell.length_a   1.000
_cell.length_b   1.000
_cell.length_c   1.000
_cell.angle_alpha   90.00
_cell.angle_beta   90.00
_cell.angle_gamma   90.00
#
_symmetry.space_group_name_H-M   'P 1'
#
loop_
_entity.id
_entity.type
_entity.pdbx_description
1 polymer ?
#
loop_
_entity_poly.entity_id
_entity_poly.type
_entity_poly.pdbx_seq_one_letter_code
_entity_poly.pdbx_strand_id
1 'polypeptide(L)'
;MQAQPIKIAILAMGGEGGGVLADWIVDLGEHEGCIAQTTSVPGVAQRTGATLYYVELFPRSALAEAHQRPVLALMPMPGDVDIVLASELMEAGRAVQRGLVTPERTTLIASTHRVYSIAEKSAMGDGRVDSAELLAHAQRAARGFVHFDMAELAQRNGSVISAVLFGALAGAGVLPFARSAFEATIARGGVGVKPSLKAFGAAFERTRAPEPGLAAPAVASPPAPRPRDPAVAALLGRIEREFDAALHGLLREGVRRLIDYQDPDYAGLYLDRMARVARLPDDGNRDLALATARHLALWMAYEDTIRVADLKTRASRYARVRDEVGATDAQVLGIQEFMHPRLQEVCDTLPARLGRWLQRPHWAHRLLARLTRKGRVIDTTALGGFLQLRLVAGLRRWRLGTLRHQHENARIEDWLARIEATARTHPALATEIARCQRLVKGYGDTHARGLANYTTLMAALERAGASLAPATLRELREAALADEQGKALLASLRRHALA
;
A
#
# COMPACT_ATOMS: atom_id res chain seq x y z
N MET A 1 50.16 -0.47 -4.25
CA MET A 1 48.83 -0.83 -3.72
C MET A 1 48.43 -2.15 -4.35
N GLN A 2 48.05 -3.16 -3.56
CA GLN A 2 47.51 -4.41 -4.11
C GLN A 2 46.16 -4.10 -4.78
N ALA A 3 45.93 -4.64 -5.97
CA ALA A 3 44.63 -4.51 -6.63
C ALA A 3 43.55 -5.18 -5.78
N GLN A 4 42.39 -4.53 -5.68
CA GLN A 4 41.23 -5.03 -4.94
C GLN A 4 40.13 -5.44 -5.93
N PRO A 5 39.35 -6.48 -5.63
CA PRO A 5 38.18 -6.82 -6.43
C PRO A 5 37.10 -5.72 -6.29
N ILE A 6 36.31 -5.52 -7.35
CA ILE A 6 35.09 -4.72 -7.30
C ILE A 6 34.00 -5.56 -6.66
N LYS A 7 33.39 -5.06 -5.58
CA LYS A 7 32.44 -5.80 -4.74
C LYS A 7 31.02 -5.28 -4.97
N ILE A 8 30.14 -6.15 -5.47
CA ILE A 8 28.80 -5.80 -5.92
C ILE A 8 27.77 -6.63 -5.15
N ALA A 9 26.83 -5.97 -4.47
CA ALA A 9 25.69 -6.62 -3.84
C ALA A 9 24.40 -6.31 -4.61
N ILE A 10 23.59 -7.33 -4.88
CA ILE A 10 22.31 -7.21 -5.60
C ILE A 10 21.22 -7.71 -4.66
N LEU A 11 20.31 -6.82 -4.27
CA LEU A 11 19.15 -7.14 -3.47
C LEU A 11 17.93 -7.12 -4.38
N ALA A 12 17.41 -8.31 -4.69
CA ALA A 12 16.28 -8.46 -5.59
C ALA A 12 15.15 -9.26 -4.95
N MET A 13 13.90 -8.82 -5.15
CA MET A 13 12.75 -9.64 -4.76
C MET A 13 12.67 -10.89 -5.64
N GLY A 14 12.11 -11.96 -5.06
CA GLY A 14 11.90 -13.22 -5.78
C GLY A 14 11.07 -13.00 -7.06
N GLY A 15 11.60 -13.43 -8.20
CA GLY A 15 10.94 -13.28 -9.51
C GLY A 15 11.32 -12.03 -10.30
N GLU A 16 12.13 -11.12 -9.75
CA GLU A 16 12.53 -9.87 -10.44
C GLU A 16 13.83 -9.99 -11.25
N GLY A 17 14.37 -11.21 -11.39
CA GLY A 17 15.54 -11.47 -12.22
C GLY A 17 16.88 -11.09 -11.57
N GLY A 18 16.98 -11.06 -10.24
CA GLY A 18 18.25 -10.81 -9.55
C GLY A 18 19.36 -11.80 -9.93
N GLY A 19 19.02 -13.08 -10.10
CA GLY A 19 19.98 -14.09 -10.58
C GLY A 19 20.44 -13.81 -12.01
N VAL A 20 19.51 -13.47 -12.91
CA VAL A 20 19.85 -13.07 -14.29
C VAL A 20 20.79 -11.87 -14.32
N LEU A 21 20.56 -10.88 -13.45
CA LEU A 21 21.43 -9.72 -13.33
C LEU A 21 22.83 -10.10 -12.81
N ALA A 22 22.91 -10.98 -11.81
CA ALA A 22 24.18 -11.49 -11.29
C ALA A 22 24.95 -12.24 -12.39
N ASP A 23 24.28 -13.13 -13.13
CA ASP A 23 24.86 -13.89 -14.23
C ASP A 23 25.36 -12.98 -15.35
N TRP A 24 24.61 -11.93 -15.70
CA TRP A 24 25.06 -10.92 -16.67
C TRP A 24 26.30 -10.15 -16.20
N ILE A 25 26.40 -9.80 -14.92
CA ILE A 25 27.59 -9.11 -14.40
C ILE A 25 28.81 -10.03 -14.41
N VAL A 26 28.63 -11.31 -14.08
CA VAL A 26 29.70 -12.34 -14.18
C VAL A 26 30.15 -12.50 -15.63
N ASP A 27 29.21 -12.74 -16.55
CA ASP A 27 29.50 -12.91 -17.98
C ASP A 27 30.17 -11.68 -18.59
N LEU A 28 29.71 -10.47 -18.22
CA LEU A 28 30.37 -9.21 -18.58
C LEU A 28 31.83 -9.18 -18.10
N GLY A 29 32.05 -9.45 -16.81
CA GLY A 29 33.38 -9.40 -16.21
C GLY A 29 34.33 -10.41 -16.85
N GLU A 30 33.91 -11.66 -17.05
CA GLU A 30 34.75 -12.70 -17.63
C GLU A 30 35.15 -12.41 -19.08
N HIS A 31 34.23 -11.88 -19.88
CA HIS A 31 34.51 -11.46 -21.26
C HIS A 31 35.42 -10.24 -21.35
N GLU A 32 35.37 -9.34 -20.37
CA GLU A 32 36.23 -8.16 -20.26
C GLU A 32 37.53 -8.43 -19.47
N GLY A 33 37.90 -9.71 -19.30
CA GLY A 33 39.19 -10.10 -18.74
C GLY A 33 39.28 -10.05 -17.21
N CYS A 34 38.16 -10.15 -16.50
CA CYS A 34 38.13 -10.35 -15.05
C CYS A 34 38.09 -11.85 -14.66
N ILE A 35 38.42 -12.11 -13.41
CA ILE A 35 38.03 -13.30 -12.66
C ILE A 35 36.79 -12.88 -11.87
N ALA A 36 35.68 -13.58 -12.08
CA ALA A 36 34.42 -13.30 -11.42
C ALA A 36 34.07 -14.42 -10.43
N GLN A 37 33.45 -14.06 -9.31
CA GLN A 37 32.80 -15.01 -8.40
C GLN A 37 31.44 -14.49 -8.03
N THR A 38 30.44 -15.37 -7.97
CA THR A 38 29.08 -15.04 -7.54
C THR A 38 28.59 -16.01 -6.48
N THR A 39 27.86 -15.50 -5.49
CA THR A 39 27.13 -16.28 -4.50
C THR A 39 25.73 -15.72 -4.31
N SER A 40 24.83 -16.53 -3.74
CA SER A 40 23.48 -16.06 -3.40
C SER A 40 22.99 -16.61 -2.07
N VAL A 41 22.26 -15.77 -1.34
CA VAL A 41 21.52 -16.14 -0.14
C VAL A 41 20.04 -15.97 -0.45
N PRO A 42 19.30 -17.07 -0.69
CA PRO A 42 17.88 -17.00 -0.99
C PRO A 42 17.08 -16.46 0.20
N GLY A 43 16.11 -15.60 -0.09
CA GLY A 43 15.12 -15.17 0.90
C GLY A 43 14.20 -16.33 1.32
N VAL A 44 13.72 -16.30 2.57
CA VAL A 44 12.90 -17.37 3.16
C VAL A 44 11.50 -17.54 2.52
N ALA A 45 11.04 -16.60 1.69
CA ALA A 45 9.89 -16.79 0.80
C ALA A 45 9.87 -15.79 -0.36
N GLN A 46 9.17 -16.13 -1.45
CA GLN A 46 9.02 -15.33 -2.68
C GLN A 46 8.44 -13.90 -2.48
N ARG A 47 8.02 -13.51 -1.27
CA ARG A 47 7.40 -12.22 -0.96
C ARG A 47 7.72 -11.67 0.44
N THR A 48 8.62 -12.31 1.19
CA THR A 48 8.96 -11.90 2.57
C THR A 48 10.39 -11.40 2.73
N GLY A 49 11.28 -11.61 1.76
CA GLY A 49 12.61 -11.01 1.75
C GLY A 49 13.27 -11.09 0.38
N ALA A 50 14.16 -10.13 0.09
CA ALA A 50 15.00 -10.21 -1.10
C ALA A 50 15.99 -11.37 -1.00
N THR A 51 16.29 -11.93 -2.17
CA THR A 51 17.50 -12.70 -2.38
C THR A 51 18.67 -11.73 -2.53
N LEU A 52 19.73 -11.98 -1.77
CA LEU A 52 20.99 -11.25 -1.87
C LEU A 52 21.91 -12.04 -2.80
N TYR A 53 22.32 -11.45 -3.91
CA TYR A 53 23.42 -11.96 -4.74
C TYR A 53 24.66 -11.11 -4.48
N TYR A 54 25.82 -11.74 -4.44
CA TYR A 54 27.09 -11.06 -4.23
C TYR A 54 28.06 -11.43 -5.33
N VAL A 55 28.65 -10.44 -5.99
CA VAL A 55 29.57 -10.62 -7.10
C VAL A 55 30.88 -9.88 -6.80
N GLU A 56 32.01 -10.56 -6.99
CA GLU A 56 33.33 -9.95 -6.99
C GLU A 56 33.96 -10.04 -8.38
N LEU A 57 34.47 -8.93 -8.90
CA LEU A 57 35.18 -8.85 -10.17
C LEU A 57 36.64 -8.43 -9.94
N PHE A 58 37.59 -9.29 -10.26
CA PHE A 58 39.02 -9.01 -10.13
C PHE A 58 39.69 -8.95 -11.51
N PRO A 59 40.32 -7.84 -11.93
CA PRO A 59 40.95 -7.74 -13.24
C PRO A 59 42.15 -8.67 -13.38
N ARG A 60 42.19 -9.53 -14.42
CA ARG A 60 43.32 -10.47 -14.64
C ARG A 60 44.64 -9.74 -14.91
N SER A 61 44.58 -8.53 -15.47
CA SER A 61 45.74 -7.67 -15.69
C SER A 61 46.45 -7.27 -14.40
N ALA A 62 45.79 -7.41 -13.24
CA ALA A 62 46.37 -7.12 -11.94
C ALA A 62 46.98 -8.34 -11.23
N LEU A 63 46.98 -9.52 -11.88
CA LEU A 63 47.70 -10.69 -11.36
C LEU A 63 49.21 -10.42 -11.47
N ALA A 64 49.91 -10.44 -10.34
CA ALA A 64 51.37 -10.36 -10.32
C ALA A 64 51.99 -11.58 -11.05
N GLU A 65 53.26 -11.44 -11.49
CA GLU A 65 54.02 -12.46 -12.23
C GLU A 65 54.01 -13.86 -11.56
N ALA A 66 53.77 -13.93 -10.25
CA ALA A 66 53.65 -15.18 -9.49
C ALA A 66 52.34 -15.99 -9.70
N HIS A 67 51.42 -15.57 -10.58
CA HIS A 67 50.21 -16.34 -10.95
C HIS A 67 49.31 -16.81 -9.78
N GLN A 68 49.37 -16.16 -8.61
CA GLN A 68 48.47 -16.49 -7.51
C GLN A 68 47.06 -16.01 -7.82
N ARG A 69 46.10 -16.95 -7.87
CA ARG A 69 44.68 -16.63 -8.04
C ARG A 69 44.17 -15.87 -6.81
N PRO A 70 43.36 -14.81 -6.99
CA PRO A 70 42.79 -14.07 -5.87
C PRO A 70 41.80 -14.97 -5.11
N VAL A 71 41.76 -14.81 -3.80
CA VAL A 71 40.70 -15.39 -2.97
C VAL A 71 39.57 -14.38 -2.91
N LEU A 72 38.44 -14.72 -3.53
CA LEU A 72 37.25 -13.87 -3.58
C LEU A 72 36.29 -14.24 -2.46
N ALA A 73 35.64 -13.25 -1.85
CA ALA A 73 34.72 -13.48 -0.74
C ALA A 73 33.39 -14.09 -1.22
N LEU A 74 32.74 -14.83 -0.32
CA LEU A 74 31.45 -15.49 -0.58
C LEU A 74 30.25 -14.68 -0.07
N MET A 75 30.48 -13.60 0.65
CA MET A 75 29.43 -12.75 1.25
C MET A 75 29.90 -11.29 1.30
N PRO A 76 28.99 -10.31 1.15
CA PRO A 76 29.32 -8.92 1.34
C PRO A 76 29.53 -8.62 2.83
N MET A 77 30.54 -7.80 3.12
CA MET A 77 30.81 -7.31 4.46
C MET A 77 30.31 -5.87 4.60
N PRO A 78 29.65 -5.50 5.73
CA PRO A 78 29.28 -4.11 5.99
C PRO A 78 30.49 -3.17 5.90
N GLY A 79 30.32 -2.03 5.21
CA GLY A 79 31.40 -1.07 4.94
C GLY A 79 32.37 -1.47 3.82
N ASP A 80 32.19 -2.65 3.20
CA ASP A 80 33.12 -3.18 2.21
C ASP A 80 32.42 -3.58 0.89
N VAL A 81 31.43 -2.79 0.46
CA VAL A 81 30.74 -3.00 -0.82
C VAL A 81 30.83 -1.72 -1.66
N ASP A 82 31.26 -1.86 -2.91
CA ASP A 82 31.48 -0.73 -3.83
C ASP A 82 30.19 -0.34 -4.57
N ILE A 83 29.38 -1.33 -4.92
CA ILE A 83 28.15 -1.13 -5.69
C ILE A 83 27.01 -1.93 -5.05
N VAL A 84 25.89 -1.27 -4.80
CA VAL A 84 24.66 -1.92 -4.36
C VAL A 84 23.57 -1.69 -5.39
N LEU A 85 22.99 -2.77 -5.91
CA LEU A 85 21.84 -2.76 -6.81
C LEU A 85 20.61 -3.23 -6.05
N ALA A 86 19.56 -2.41 -5.97
CA ALA A 86 18.32 -2.77 -5.30
C ALA A 86 17.14 -2.71 -6.28
N SER A 87 16.45 -3.83 -6.43
CA SER A 87 15.31 -3.91 -7.36
C SER A 87 14.10 -3.10 -6.87
N GLU A 88 13.98 -2.84 -5.56
CA GLU A 88 12.87 -2.12 -4.94
C GLU A 88 13.36 -1.23 -3.77
N LEU A 89 12.61 -0.18 -3.43
CA LEU A 89 13.05 0.86 -2.48
C LEU A 89 13.20 0.36 -1.02
N MET A 90 12.36 -0.56 -0.55
CA MET A 90 12.55 -1.22 0.75
C MET A 90 13.84 -2.03 0.79
N GLU A 91 14.23 -2.67 -0.33
CA GLU A 91 15.50 -3.39 -0.39
C GLU A 91 16.70 -2.45 -0.33
N ALA A 92 16.61 -1.27 -0.94
CA ALA A 92 17.60 -0.21 -0.74
C ALA A 92 17.70 0.21 0.74
N GLY A 93 16.56 0.43 1.39
CA GLY A 93 16.49 0.72 2.83
C GLY A 93 17.13 -0.37 3.70
N ARG A 94 16.88 -1.64 3.38
CA ARG A 94 17.51 -2.78 4.08
C ARG A 94 19.01 -2.88 3.83
N ALA A 95 19.48 -2.55 2.62
CA ALA A 95 20.91 -2.49 2.33
C ALA A 95 21.62 -1.43 3.18
N VAL A 96 21.01 -0.24 3.30
CA VAL A 96 21.48 0.83 4.19
C VAL A 96 21.48 0.35 5.65
N GLN A 97 20.38 -0.24 6.13
CA GLN A 97 20.26 -0.74 7.49
C GLN A 97 21.31 -1.82 7.83
N ARG A 98 21.66 -2.68 6.85
CA ARG A 98 22.69 -3.72 6.99
C ARG A 98 24.12 -3.18 6.91
N GLY A 99 24.30 -1.88 6.68
CA GLY A 99 25.62 -1.25 6.52
C GLY A 99 26.33 -1.62 5.21
N LEU A 100 25.60 -2.13 4.21
CA LEU A 100 26.18 -2.43 2.89
C LEU A 100 26.38 -1.16 2.05
N VAL A 101 25.68 -0.07 2.40
CA VAL A 101 25.77 1.22 1.73
C VAL A 101 26.46 2.19 2.67
N THR A 102 27.61 2.73 2.26
CA THR A 102 28.34 3.74 3.04
C THR A 102 28.75 4.95 2.21
N PRO A 103 28.83 6.15 2.83
CA PRO A 103 29.07 7.39 2.11
C PRO A 103 30.50 7.50 1.58
N GLU A 104 31.44 6.71 2.09
CA GLU A 104 32.84 6.74 1.69
C GLU A 104 33.11 6.01 0.36
N ARG A 105 32.33 4.98 0.03
CA ARG A 105 32.66 4.09 -1.11
C ARG A 105 31.49 3.71 -2.01
N THR A 106 30.27 3.57 -1.47
CA THR A 106 29.23 2.80 -2.16
C THR A 106 28.44 3.65 -3.16
N THR A 107 28.35 3.19 -4.41
CA THR A 107 27.33 3.66 -5.35
C THR A 107 26.08 2.79 -5.20
N LEU A 108 24.98 3.40 -4.77
CA LEU A 108 23.67 2.77 -4.67
C LEU A 108 22.88 3.03 -5.95
N ILE A 109 22.34 1.99 -6.56
CA ILE A 109 21.45 2.06 -7.72
C ILE A 109 20.16 1.35 -7.33
N ALA A 110 19.05 2.09 -7.21
CA ALA A 110 17.80 1.52 -6.73
C ALA A 110 16.57 1.97 -7.52
N SER A 111 15.59 1.06 -7.65
CA SER A 111 14.26 1.44 -8.11
C SER A 111 13.49 2.15 -7.00
N THR A 112 12.77 3.22 -7.34
CA THR A 112 11.92 3.96 -6.36
C THR A 112 10.54 3.36 -6.17
N HIS A 113 10.17 2.35 -6.97
CA HIS A 113 8.86 1.70 -6.88
C HIS A 113 8.72 0.97 -5.53
N ARG A 114 7.47 0.74 -5.13
CA ARG A 114 7.14 0.06 -3.86
C ARG A 114 6.29 -1.17 -4.08
N VAL A 115 6.72 -2.29 -3.50
CA VAL A 115 5.90 -3.49 -3.34
C VAL A 115 5.70 -3.76 -1.86
N TYR A 116 4.52 -3.40 -1.34
CA TYR A 116 4.26 -3.48 0.10
C TYR A 116 4.30 -4.93 0.61
N SER A 117 5.03 -5.12 1.69
CA SER A 117 5.16 -6.41 2.37
C SER A 117 3.83 -6.85 3.01
N ILE A 118 3.73 -8.13 3.36
CA ILE A 118 2.56 -8.65 4.09
C ILE A 118 2.40 -7.95 5.44
N ALA A 119 3.49 -7.56 6.09
CA ALA A 119 3.44 -6.80 7.35
C ALA A 119 2.80 -5.42 7.13
N GLU A 120 3.22 -4.68 6.10
CA GLU A 120 2.65 -3.36 5.78
C GLU A 120 1.17 -3.46 5.38
N LYS A 121 0.79 -4.51 4.64
CA LYS A 121 -0.59 -4.75 4.19
C LYS A 121 -1.52 -5.24 5.29
N SER A 122 -1.01 -5.98 6.27
CA SER A 122 -1.81 -6.61 7.33
C SER A 122 -1.97 -5.74 8.58
N ALA A 123 -1.26 -4.61 8.67
CA ALA A 123 -1.40 -3.69 9.79
C ALA A 123 -2.83 -3.10 9.86
N MET A 124 -3.38 -2.94 11.07
CA MET A 124 -4.70 -2.30 11.25
C MET A 124 -4.67 -0.80 10.91
N GLY A 125 -3.51 -0.17 11.11
CA GLY A 125 -3.22 1.24 10.85
C GLY A 125 -2.81 1.54 9.41
N ASP A 126 -2.03 2.59 9.21
CA ASP A 126 -1.23 2.73 7.99
C ASP A 126 0.10 2.03 8.26
N GLY A 127 0.26 0.81 7.74
CA GLY A 127 1.47 0.01 7.95
C GLY A 127 2.59 0.34 6.99
N ARG A 128 2.38 1.25 6.03
CA ARG A 128 3.35 1.58 4.99
C ARG A 128 4.54 2.32 5.60
N VAL A 129 5.74 1.91 5.21
CA VAL A 129 6.95 2.70 5.48
C VAL A 129 6.99 3.92 4.56
N ASP A 130 7.37 5.08 5.10
CA ASP A 130 7.47 6.33 4.34
C ASP A 130 8.56 6.23 3.27
N SER A 131 8.17 6.41 2.00
CA SER A 131 9.09 6.30 0.87
C SER A 131 9.99 7.53 0.75
N ALA A 132 9.51 8.71 1.13
CA ALA A 132 10.33 9.92 1.14
C ALA A 132 11.42 9.84 2.20
N GLU A 133 11.10 9.26 3.37
CA GLU A 133 12.09 9.03 4.41
C GLU A 133 13.16 8.02 3.96
N LEU A 134 12.75 6.90 3.34
CA LEU A 134 13.69 5.91 2.78
C LEU A 134 14.63 6.51 1.73
N LEU A 135 14.10 7.33 0.80
CA LEU A 135 14.90 8.02 -0.20
C LEU A 135 15.89 8.99 0.44
N ALA A 136 15.45 9.79 1.41
CA ALA A 136 16.30 10.74 2.10
C ALA A 136 17.42 10.04 2.89
N HIS A 137 17.14 8.89 3.52
CA HIS A 137 18.15 8.08 4.20
C HIS A 137 19.13 7.46 3.21
N ALA A 138 18.65 6.89 2.09
CA ALA A 138 19.49 6.32 1.05
C ALA A 138 20.44 7.35 0.42
N GLN A 139 19.93 8.57 0.15
CA GLN A 139 20.72 9.69 -0.36
C GLN A 139 21.86 10.10 0.58
N ARG A 140 21.62 10.08 1.89
CA ARG A 140 22.64 10.41 2.91
C ARG A 140 23.65 9.28 3.12
N ALA A 141 23.23 8.04 2.93
CA ALA A 141 24.04 6.87 3.23
C ALA A 141 24.98 6.45 2.10
N ALA A 142 24.71 6.82 0.85
CA ALA A 142 25.50 6.42 -0.32
C ALA A 142 26.49 7.51 -0.76
N ARG A 143 27.65 7.10 -1.31
CA ARG A 143 28.59 8.02 -1.98
C ARG A 143 27.98 8.61 -3.25
N GLY A 144 27.23 7.79 -3.98
CA GLY A 144 26.45 8.18 -5.15
C GLY A 144 25.13 7.40 -5.15
N PHE A 145 24.04 8.06 -5.51
CA PHE A 145 22.71 7.44 -5.53
C PHE A 145 22.04 7.66 -6.88
N VAL A 146 21.78 6.57 -7.61
CA VAL A 146 21.00 6.57 -8.84
C VAL A 146 19.62 5.99 -8.52
N HIS A 147 18.57 6.81 -8.66
CA HIS A 147 17.21 6.37 -8.36
C HIS A 147 16.17 6.90 -9.34
N PHE A 148 15.28 6.01 -9.78
CA PHE A 148 14.06 6.35 -10.50
C PHE A 148 13.13 5.13 -10.52
N ASP A 149 11.92 5.26 -11.06
CA ASP A 149 11.02 4.11 -11.18
C ASP A 149 11.50 3.17 -12.30
N MET A 150 12.34 2.20 -11.92
CA MET A 150 12.91 1.21 -12.84
C MET A 150 11.89 0.15 -13.24
N ALA A 151 10.89 -0.11 -12.39
CA ALA A 151 9.81 -1.05 -12.69
C ALA A 151 8.90 -0.48 -13.80
N GLU A 152 8.52 0.79 -13.67
CA GLU A 152 7.77 1.51 -14.70
C GLU A 152 8.56 1.58 -16.02
N LEU A 153 9.86 1.88 -15.95
CA LEU A 153 10.69 1.94 -17.15
C LEU A 153 10.80 0.58 -17.84
N ALA A 154 10.91 -0.51 -17.08
CA ALA A 154 10.90 -1.86 -17.61
C ALA A 154 9.56 -2.18 -18.29
N GLN A 155 8.43 -1.89 -17.62
CA GLN A 155 7.09 -2.13 -18.15
C GLN A 155 6.84 -1.37 -19.45
N ARG A 156 7.16 -0.07 -19.50
CA ARG A 156 7.00 0.78 -20.70
C ARG A 156 7.81 0.27 -21.90
N ASN A 157 8.89 -0.45 -21.64
CA ASN A 157 9.74 -1.05 -22.68
C ASN A 157 9.44 -2.54 -22.93
N GLY A 158 8.45 -3.13 -22.24
CA GLY A 158 8.09 -4.54 -22.38
C GLY A 158 9.19 -5.49 -21.91
N SER A 159 9.96 -5.08 -20.90
CA SER A 159 11.12 -5.80 -20.39
C SER A 159 11.04 -6.03 -18.87
N VAL A 160 12.07 -6.66 -18.31
CA VAL A 160 12.24 -6.93 -16.88
C VAL A 160 13.12 -5.88 -16.20
N ILE A 161 12.95 -5.72 -14.89
CA ILE A 161 13.70 -4.73 -14.10
C ILE A 161 15.21 -4.98 -14.07
N SER A 162 15.65 -6.24 -14.20
CA SER A 162 17.07 -6.59 -14.30
C SER A 162 17.76 -5.90 -15.49
N ALA A 163 17.09 -5.76 -16.64
CA ALA A 163 17.64 -5.04 -17.80
C ALA A 163 17.80 -3.55 -17.54
N VAL A 164 16.86 -2.95 -16.79
CA VAL A 164 16.93 -1.54 -16.40
C VAL A 164 18.05 -1.31 -15.37
N LEU A 165 18.18 -2.18 -14.36
CA LEU A 165 19.28 -2.14 -13.39
C LEU A 165 20.64 -2.29 -14.06
N PHE A 166 20.76 -3.20 -15.03
CA PHE A 166 21.99 -3.38 -15.81
C PHE A 166 22.34 -2.15 -16.66
N GLY A 167 21.33 -1.51 -17.25
CA GLY A 167 21.50 -0.23 -17.97
C GLY A 167 21.88 0.93 -17.07
N ALA A 168 21.28 1.02 -15.88
CA ALA A 168 21.64 2.01 -14.87
C ALA A 168 23.06 1.80 -14.34
N LEU A 169 23.49 0.55 -14.14
CA LEU A 169 24.86 0.20 -13.77
C LEU A 169 25.87 0.67 -14.83
N ALA A 170 25.58 0.42 -16.11
CA ALA A 170 26.39 0.91 -17.23
C ALA A 170 26.40 2.45 -17.30
N GLY A 171 25.25 3.09 -17.10
CA GLY A 171 25.09 4.54 -17.15
C GLY A 171 25.78 5.27 -16.00
N ALA A 172 25.86 4.64 -14.83
CA ALA A 172 26.55 5.18 -13.65
C ALA A 172 28.08 5.26 -13.84
N GLY A 173 28.63 4.50 -14.79
CA GLY A 173 30.06 4.56 -15.13
C GLY A 173 31.00 4.07 -14.01
N VAL A 174 30.48 3.26 -13.09
CA VAL A 174 31.23 2.74 -11.93
C VAL A 174 32.01 1.45 -12.21
N LEU A 175 31.76 0.82 -13.35
CA LEU A 175 32.53 -0.32 -13.84
C LEU A 175 33.44 0.10 -15.00
N PRO A 176 34.66 -0.48 -15.12
CA PRO A 176 35.65 -0.10 -16.13
C PRO A 176 35.36 -0.75 -17.51
N PHE A 177 34.10 -0.86 -17.92
CA PHE A 177 33.67 -1.54 -19.14
C PHE A 177 32.91 -0.59 -20.07
N ALA A 178 33.10 -0.75 -21.38
CA ALA A 178 32.38 0.04 -22.38
C ALA A 178 30.91 -0.39 -22.49
N ARG A 179 30.01 0.55 -22.85
CA ARG A 179 28.58 0.26 -23.07
C ARG A 179 28.34 -0.92 -24.04
N SER A 180 29.16 -1.02 -25.09
CA SER A 180 29.06 -2.10 -26.08
C SER A 180 29.27 -3.50 -25.46
N ALA A 181 30.07 -3.61 -24.39
CA ALA A 181 30.28 -4.86 -23.68
C ALA A 181 29.00 -5.31 -22.95
N PHE A 182 28.31 -4.37 -22.29
CA PHE A 182 27.01 -4.63 -21.66
C PHE A 182 25.94 -5.04 -22.70
N GLU A 183 25.88 -4.35 -23.84
CA GLU A 183 24.93 -4.71 -24.91
C GLU A 183 25.23 -6.11 -25.49
N ALA A 184 26.52 -6.47 -25.61
CA ALA A 184 26.94 -7.80 -26.03
C ALA A 184 26.56 -8.89 -25.01
N THR A 185 26.68 -8.63 -23.70
CA THR A 185 26.21 -9.52 -22.62
C THR A 185 24.71 -9.82 -22.76
N ILE A 186 23.88 -8.79 -22.97
CA ILE A 186 22.43 -8.99 -23.18
C ILE A 186 22.17 -9.85 -24.43
N ALA A 187 22.92 -9.60 -25.52
CA ALA A 187 22.80 -10.38 -26.75
C ALA A 187 23.16 -11.86 -26.56
N ARG A 188 24.21 -12.17 -25.78
CA ARG A 188 24.61 -13.55 -25.44
C ARG A 188 23.55 -14.28 -24.62
N GLY A 189 22.82 -13.57 -23.75
CA GLY A 189 21.78 -14.16 -22.91
C GLY A 189 20.60 -14.78 -23.68
N GLY A 190 20.38 -14.41 -24.95
CA GLY A 190 19.46 -15.08 -25.89
C GLY A 190 17.95 -14.93 -25.61
N VAL A 191 17.54 -14.61 -24.38
CA VAL A 191 16.13 -14.49 -23.97
C VAL A 191 15.71 -13.02 -23.94
N GLY A 192 14.64 -12.68 -24.67
CA GLY A 192 14.06 -11.33 -24.62
C GLY A 192 15.03 -10.21 -25.04
N VAL A 193 16.04 -10.51 -25.87
CA VAL A 193 17.16 -9.61 -26.20
C VAL A 193 16.69 -8.23 -26.66
N LYS A 194 15.74 -8.16 -27.60
CA LYS A 194 15.26 -6.88 -28.15
C LYS A 194 14.60 -5.99 -27.07
N PRO A 195 13.60 -6.45 -26.29
CA PRO A 195 13.08 -5.70 -25.15
C PRO A 195 14.14 -5.34 -24.10
N SER A 196 15.05 -6.26 -23.78
CA SER A 196 16.12 -6.04 -22.80
C SER A 196 17.08 -4.93 -23.24
N LEU A 197 17.53 -4.92 -24.49
CA LEU A 197 18.38 -3.85 -25.04
C LEU A 197 17.66 -2.50 -25.06
N LYS A 198 16.36 -2.48 -25.38
CA LYS A 198 15.56 -1.25 -25.35
C LYS A 198 15.48 -0.67 -23.93
N ALA A 199 15.17 -1.51 -22.95
CA ALA A 199 15.08 -1.12 -21.55
C ALA A 199 16.44 -0.71 -20.97
N PHE A 200 17.51 -1.46 -21.30
CA PHE A 200 18.90 -1.13 -20.97
C PHE A 200 19.29 0.26 -21.49
N GLY A 201 19.05 0.52 -22.78
CA GLY A 201 19.38 1.81 -23.40
C GLY A 201 18.62 2.97 -22.76
N ALA A 202 17.31 2.80 -22.52
CA ALA A 202 16.50 3.82 -21.85
C ALA A 202 17.00 4.14 -20.42
N ALA A 203 17.45 3.11 -19.69
CA ALA A 203 18.02 3.27 -18.35
C ALA A 203 19.39 3.95 -18.39
N PHE A 204 20.27 3.55 -19.31
CA PHE A 204 21.59 4.14 -19.50
C PHE A 204 21.51 5.65 -19.74
N GLU A 205 20.66 6.08 -20.68
CA GLU A 205 20.48 7.51 -20.98
C GLU A 205 19.89 8.26 -19.78
N ARG A 206 18.90 7.67 -19.09
CA ARG A 206 18.27 8.29 -17.92
C ARG A 206 19.25 8.47 -16.76
N THR A 207 20.17 7.53 -16.55
CA THR A 207 21.19 7.62 -15.51
C THR A 207 22.25 8.69 -15.83
N ARG A 208 22.56 8.92 -17.11
CA ARG A 208 23.56 9.92 -17.54
C ARG A 208 23.01 11.33 -17.65
N ALA A 209 21.70 11.49 -17.80
CA ALA A 209 21.07 12.80 -17.81
C ALA A 209 21.26 13.47 -16.43
N PRO A 210 21.68 14.74 -16.37
CA PRO A 210 21.73 15.48 -15.10
C PRO A 210 20.32 15.50 -14.51
N GLU A 211 20.18 15.14 -13.24
CA GLU A 211 18.87 15.10 -12.58
C GLU A 211 18.15 16.45 -12.76
N PRO A 212 16.94 16.47 -13.33
CA PRO A 212 15.98 17.47 -12.91
C PRO A 212 15.77 17.22 -11.43
N GLY A 213 16.24 18.16 -10.59
CA GLY A 213 16.15 18.05 -9.14
C GLY A 213 14.77 17.58 -8.74
N LEU A 214 14.73 16.66 -7.77
CA LEU A 214 13.56 16.04 -7.15
C LEU A 214 12.45 17.06 -6.80
N ALA A 215 11.73 17.53 -7.81
CA ALA A 215 10.32 17.80 -7.67
C ALA A 215 9.71 16.42 -7.52
N ALA A 216 9.28 16.09 -6.29
CA ALA A 216 8.26 15.08 -6.09
C ALA A 216 7.27 15.23 -7.23
N PRO A 217 6.90 14.17 -7.98
CA PRO A 217 5.94 14.33 -9.05
C PRO A 217 4.73 14.99 -8.42
N ALA A 218 4.54 16.28 -8.71
CA ALA A 218 3.30 16.94 -8.44
C ALA A 218 2.37 16.10 -9.28
N VAL A 219 1.61 15.22 -8.62
CA VAL A 219 0.48 14.57 -9.23
C VAL A 219 -0.35 15.76 -9.69
N ALA A 220 -0.17 16.14 -10.95
CA ALA A 220 -0.94 17.18 -11.58
C ALA A 220 -2.35 16.63 -11.47
N SER A 221 -3.10 17.15 -10.49
CA SER A 221 -4.48 16.77 -10.30
C SER A 221 -5.12 16.96 -11.66
N PRO A 222 -5.57 15.89 -12.34
CA PRO A 222 -6.21 16.03 -13.63
C PRO A 222 -7.30 17.10 -13.47
N PRO A 223 -7.49 17.99 -14.47
CA PRO A 223 -8.46 19.07 -14.36
C PRO A 223 -9.79 18.48 -13.89
N ALA A 224 -10.34 19.05 -12.81
CA ALA A 224 -11.51 18.49 -12.14
C ALA A 224 -12.60 18.25 -13.20
N PRO A 225 -13.03 17.00 -13.42
CA PRO A 225 -14.01 16.70 -14.46
C PRO A 225 -15.29 17.49 -14.14
N ARG A 226 -15.76 18.30 -15.10
CA ARG A 226 -17.03 19.00 -14.92
C ARG A 226 -18.13 17.95 -14.85
N PRO A 227 -18.89 17.87 -13.74
CA PRO A 227 -19.96 16.89 -13.63
C PRO A 227 -21.02 17.18 -14.70
N ARG A 228 -21.40 16.13 -15.45
CA ARG A 228 -22.49 16.21 -16.44
C ARG A 228 -23.87 16.13 -15.79
N ASP A 229 -23.94 15.56 -14.58
CA ASP A 229 -25.17 15.37 -13.82
C ASP A 229 -25.48 16.64 -12.98
N PRO A 230 -26.68 17.24 -13.13
CA PRO A 230 -27.07 18.44 -12.38
C PRO A 230 -27.07 18.26 -10.85
N ALA A 231 -27.43 17.09 -10.34
CA ALA A 231 -27.44 16.82 -8.90
C ALA A 231 -26.01 16.81 -8.34
N VAL A 232 -25.07 16.24 -9.10
CA VAL A 232 -23.65 16.26 -8.73
C VAL A 232 -23.09 17.68 -8.80
N ALA A 233 -23.43 18.44 -9.84
CA ALA A 233 -23.04 19.86 -9.94
C ALA A 233 -23.55 20.69 -8.75
N ALA A 234 -24.79 20.45 -8.31
CA ALA A 234 -25.38 21.11 -7.14
C ALA A 234 -24.62 20.78 -5.85
N LEU A 235 -24.22 19.51 -5.65
CA LEU A 235 -23.40 19.12 -4.49
C LEU A 235 -22.02 19.79 -4.51
N LEU A 236 -21.36 19.88 -5.67
CA LEU A 236 -20.07 20.57 -5.78
C LEU A 236 -20.20 22.07 -5.50
N GLY A 237 -21.22 22.73 -6.06
CA GLY A 237 -21.50 24.13 -5.77
C GLY A 237 -21.92 24.38 -4.32
N ARG A 238 -22.49 23.37 -3.64
CA ARG A 238 -22.75 23.43 -2.20
C ARG A 238 -21.46 23.41 -1.38
N ILE A 239 -20.49 22.56 -1.74
CA ILE A 239 -19.17 22.52 -1.08
C ILE A 239 -18.51 23.90 -1.11
N GLU A 240 -18.53 24.55 -2.27
CA GLU A 240 -17.88 25.85 -2.46
C GLU A 240 -18.55 26.99 -1.69
N ARG A 241 -19.86 26.93 -1.48
CA ARG A 241 -20.64 27.96 -0.77
C ARG A 241 -20.66 27.80 0.74
N GLU A 242 -20.69 26.56 1.24
CA GLU A 242 -20.96 26.28 2.66
C GLU A 242 -19.69 25.97 3.47
N PHE A 243 -18.56 25.68 2.82
CA PHE A 243 -17.35 25.21 3.49
C PHE A 243 -16.11 26.00 3.11
N ASP A 244 -15.14 26.04 4.02
CA ASP A 244 -13.84 26.66 3.77
C ASP A 244 -13.05 25.92 2.69
N ALA A 245 -12.24 26.67 1.94
CA ALA A 245 -11.42 26.16 0.83
C ALA A 245 -10.52 24.98 1.23
N ALA A 246 -10.02 24.96 2.47
CA ALA A 246 -9.20 23.88 3.02
C ALA A 246 -9.92 22.51 3.01
N LEU A 247 -11.26 22.50 3.11
CA LEU A 247 -12.07 21.27 3.14
C LEU A 247 -12.50 20.81 1.74
N HIS A 248 -12.47 21.68 0.73
CA HIS A 248 -13.07 21.42 -0.58
C HIS A 248 -12.56 20.14 -1.22
N GLY A 249 -11.23 19.94 -1.24
CA GLY A 249 -10.63 18.74 -1.84
C GLY A 249 -11.13 17.45 -1.20
N LEU A 250 -11.19 17.43 0.14
CA LEU A 250 -11.60 16.25 0.89
C LEU A 250 -13.11 15.99 0.79
N LEU A 251 -13.93 17.03 0.84
CA LEU A 251 -15.38 16.93 0.69
C LEU A 251 -15.77 16.45 -0.72
N ARG A 252 -15.07 16.92 -1.77
CA ARG A 252 -15.28 16.45 -3.15
C ARG A 252 -15.01 14.94 -3.27
N GLU A 253 -13.94 14.45 -2.67
CA GLU A 253 -13.64 13.01 -2.63
C GLU A 253 -14.66 12.22 -1.79
N GLY A 254 -15.12 12.79 -0.67
CA GLY A 254 -16.19 12.22 0.14
C GLY A 254 -17.49 12.06 -0.65
N VAL A 255 -17.92 13.12 -1.34
CA VAL A 255 -19.11 13.11 -2.22
C VAL A 255 -18.95 12.08 -3.34
N ARG A 256 -17.81 12.06 -4.04
CA ARG A 256 -17.54 11.07 -5.09
C ARG A 256 -17.64 9.64 -4.57
N ARG A 257 -17.05 9.36 -3.40
CA ARG A 257 -17.09 8.05 -2.75
C ARG A 257 -18.53 7.65 -2.40
N LEU A 258 -19.32 8.58 -1.87
CA LEU A 258 -20.68 8.30 -1.41
C LEU A 258 -21.70 8.17 -2.54
N ILE A 259 -21.51 8.88 -3.65
CA ILE A 259 -22.26 8.66 -4.89
C ILE A 259 -21.94 7.26 -5.45
N ASP A 260 -20.66 6.88 -5.51
CA ASP A 260 -20.28 5.53 -5.96
C ASP A 260 -20.80 4.45 -5.02
N TYR A 261 -20.87 4.74 -3.71
CA TYR A 261 -21.44 3.85 -2.71
C TYR A 261 -22.95 3.69 -2.88
N GLN A 262 -23.73 4.78 -2.85
CA GLN A 262 -25.19 4.76 -2.74
C GLN A 262 -25.88 5.62 -3.81
N ASP A 263 -25.88 6.95 -3.69
CA ASP A 263 -26.52 7.89 -4.62
C ASP A 263 -26.18 9.36 -4.22
N PRO A 264 -26.55 10.37 -5.06
CA PRO A 264 -26.36 11.79 -4.73
C PRO A 264 -27.05 12.24 -3.44
N ASP A 265 -28.24 11.71 -3.10
CA ASP A 265 -28.96 12.09 -1.88
C ASP A 265 -28.19 11.69 -0.62
N TYR A 266 -27.61 10.48 -0.62
CA TYR A 266 -26.76 10.02 0.48
C TYR A 266 -25.45 10.83 0.60
N ALA A 267 -24.90 11.33 -0.52
CA ALA A 267 -23.80 12.28 -0.50
C ALA A 267 -24.22 13.66 0.03
N GLY A 268 -25.47 14.07 -0.21
CA GLY A 268 -26.08 15.26 0.41
C GLY A 268 -26.13 15.15 1.94
N LEU A 269 -26.58 14.00 2.46
CA LEU A 269 -26.59 13.72 3.91
C LEU A 269 -25.20 13.84 4.55
N TYR A 270 -24.15 13.46 3.83
CA TYR A 270 -22.77 13.66 4.29
C TYR A 270 -22.42 15.14 4.42
N LEU A 271 -22.80 15.96 3.45
CA LEU A 271 -22.59 17.41 3.53
C LEU A 271 -23.43 18.03 4.66
N ASP A 272 -24.66 17.55 4.90
CA ASP A 272 -25.49 18.01 6.03
C ASP A 272 -24.81 17.76 7.37
N ARG A 273 -24.26 16.55 7.56
CA ARG A 273 -23.48 16.19 8.76
C ARG A 273 -22.22 17.02 8.89
N MET A 274 -21.49 17.22 7.79
CA MET A 274 -20.29 18.06 7.79
C MET A 274 -20.61 19.53 8.08
N ALA A 275 -21.75 20.04 7.65
CA ALA A 275 -22.17 21.41 7.93
C ALA A 275 -22.40 21.63 9.44
N ARG A 276 -22.85 20.60 10.18
CA ARG A 276 -22.93 20.66 11.65
C ARG A 276 -21.55 20.81 12.28
N VAL A 277 -20.58 20.02 11.80
CA VAL A 277 -19.20 19.99 12.33
C VAL A 277 -18.43 21.26 11.96
N ALA A 278 -18.62 21.79 10.76
CA ALA A 278 -17.95 23.01 10.29
C ALA A 278 -18.31 24.26 11.11
N ARG A 279 -19.44 24.23 11.82
CA ARG A 279 -19.89 25.32 12.72
C ARG A 279 -19.31 25.22 14.14
N LEU A 280 -18.60 24.13 14.46
CA LEU A 280 -18.01 23.95 15.79
C LEU A 280 -16.78 24.86 15.98
N PRO A 281 -16.44 25.21 17.24
CA PRO A 281 -15.19 25.90 17.54
C PRO A 281 -13.99 25.13 17.02
N ASP A 282 -13.00 25.85 16.50
CA ASP A 282 -11.79 25.30 15.91
C ASP A 282 -10.56 26.05 16.44
N ASP A 283 -9.42 25.37 16.48
CA ASP A 283 -8.15 25.91 16.99
C ASP A 283 -7.34 26.67 15.92
N GLY A 284 -7.93 26.90 14.74
CA GLY A 284 -7.38 27.70 13.64
C GLY A 284 -6.88 26.86 12.45
N ASN A 285 -6.62 25.56 12.64
CA ASN A 285 -6.10 24.67 11.59
C ASN A 285 -7.18 23.83 10.89
N ARG A 286 -8.45 23.94 11.29
CA ARG A 286 -9.57 23.12 10.82
C ARG A 286 -9.34 21.62 10.99
N ASP A 287 -8.49 21.25 11.93
CA ASP A 287 -8.04 19.88 12.17
C ASP A 287 -9.20 18.94 12.48
N LEU A 288 -10.17 19.42 13.26
CA LEU A 288 -11.39 18.68 13.59
C LEU A 288 -12.23 18.41 12.34
N ALA A 289 -12.47 19.45 11.54
CA ALA A 289 -13.29 19.36 10.34
C ALA A 289 -12.63 18.47 9.27
N LEU A 290 -11.31 18.59 9.10
CA LEU A 290 -10.52 17.74 8.20
C LEU A 290 -10.55 16.28 8.64
N ALA A 291 -10.31 16.01 9.93
CA ALA A 291 -10.40 14.65 10.46
C ALA A 291 -11.79 14.06 10.28
N THR A 292 -12.83 14.83 10.63
CA THR A 292 -14.22 14.37 10.54
C THR A 292 -14.66 14.16 9.10
N ALA A 293 -14.33 15.07 8.18
CA ALA A 293 -14.65 14.93 6.75
C ALA A 293 -14.09 13.62 6.17
N ARG A 294 -12.83 13.30 6.48
CA ARG A 294 -12.19 12.06 6.04
C ARG A 294 -12.88 10.84 6.63
N HIS A 295 -13.02 10.82 7.94
CA HIS A 295 -13.47 9.65 8.68
C HIS A 295 -14.97 9.38 8.51
N LEU A 296 -15.78 10.42 8.41
CA LEU A 296 -17.21 10.30 8.15
C LEU A 296 -17.48 9.73 6.76
N ALA A 297 -16.78 10.20 5.71
CA ALA A 297 -16.93 9.66 4.36
C ALA A 297 -16.54 8.17 4.29
N LEU A 298 -15.51 7.77 5.03
CA LEU A 298 -15.10 6.38 5.13
C LEU A 298 -16.13 5.53 5.88
N TRP A 299 -16.64 6.01 7.02
CA TRP A 299 -17.61 5.25 7.82
C TRP A 299 -18.97 5.15 7.12
N MET A 300 -19.46 6.23 6.50
CA MET A 300 -20.71 6.21 5.74
C MET A 300 -20.67 5.27 4.53
N ALA A 301 -19.47 4.98 4.00
CA ALA A 301 -19.23 4.03 2.92
C ALA A 301 -18.55 2.75 3.44
N TYR A 302 -19.13 2.16 4.49
CA TYR A 302 -18.68 0.89 5.08
C TYR A 302 -18.83 -0.29 4.11
N GLU A 303 -18.02 -1.33 4.30
CA GLU A 303 -18.07 -2.54 3.47
C GLU A 303 -19.19 -3.48 3.97
N ASP A 304 -20.30 -3.51 3.25
CA ASP A 304 -21.35 -4.52 3.40
C ASP A 304 -21.32 -5.56 2.29
N THR A 305 -22.11 -6.62 2.45
CA THR A 305 -22.26 -7.70 1.46
C THR A 305 -22.64 -7.17 0.07
N ILE A 306 -23.50 -6.15 0.01
CA ILE A 306 -23.96 -5.50 -1.22
C ILE A 306 -22.77 -4.82 -1.92
N ARG A 307 -21.99 -4.05 -1.17
CA ARG A 307 -20.82 -3.32 -1.66
C ARG A 307 -19.70 -4.27 -2.07
N VAL A 308 -19.42 -5.30 -1.28
CA VAL A 308 -18.42 -6.32 -1.60
C VAL A 308 -18.80 -7.06 -2.89
N ALA A 309 -20.08 -7.42 -3.05
CA ALA A 309 -20.56 -8.06 -4.28
C ALA A 309 -20.48 -7.12 -5.50
N ASP A 310 -20.82 -5.84 -5.34
CA ASP A 310 -20.64 -4.82 -6.38
C ASP A 310 -19.16 -4.71 -6.79
N LEU A 311 -18.25 -4.53 -5.84
CA LEU A 311 -16.81 -4.42 -6.10
C LEU A 311 -16.24 -5.65 -6.84
N LYS A 312 -16.73 -6.86 -6.50
CA LYS A 312 -16.30 -8.12 -7.14
C LYS A 312 -16.84 -8.30 -8.57
N THR A 313 -17.93 -7.62 -8.93
CA THR A 313 -18.56 -7.74 -10.26
C THR A 313 -18.23 -6.60 -11.22
N ARG A 314 -17.45 -5.60 -10.82
CA ARG A 314 -17.06 -4.45 -11.65
C ARG A 314 -16.12 -4.84 -12.80
N ALA A 315 -16.40 -4.34 -14.00
CA ALA A 315 -15.53 -4.51 -15.18
C ALA A 315 -14.10 -4.00 -14.95
N SER A 316 -13.94 -2.86 -14.26
CA SER A 316 -12.62 -2.31 -13.93
C SER A 316 -11.79 -3.22 -13.03
N ARG A 317 -12.43 -4.06 -12.18
CA ARG A 317 -11.75 -5.09 -11.41
C ARG A 317 -11.20 -6.18 -12.34
N TYR A 318 -12.00 -6.66 -13.29
CA TYR A 318 -11.54 -7.68 -14.25
C TYR A 318 -10.36 -7.19 -15.07
N ALA A 319 -10.41 -5.96 -15.59
CA ALA A 319 -9.30 -5.34 -16.30
C ALA A 319 -8.04 -5.30 -15.43
N ARG A 320 -8.15 -4.76 -14.21
CA ARG A 320 -7.01 -4.69 -13.27
C ARG A 320 -6.42 -6.07 -12.96
N VAL A 321 -7.25 -7.08 -12.68
CA VAL A 321 -6.73 -8.44 -12.39
C VAL A 321 -6.06 -9.03 -13.62
N ARG A 322 -6.59 -8.80 -14.82
CA ARG A 322 -5.97 -9.23 -16.08
C ARG A 322 -4.60 -8.61 -16.28
N ASP A 323 -4.48 -7.32 -16.01
CA ASP A 323 -3.22 -6.57 -16.09
C ASP A 323 -2.21 -7.08 -15.04
N GLU A 324 -2.65 -7.30 -13.80
CA GLU A 324 -1.81 -7.80 -12.69
C GLU A 324 -1.24 -9.21 -12.98
N VAL A 325 -1.99 -10.08 -13.66
CA VAL A 325 -1.52 -11.44 -14.01
C VAL A 325 -0.83 -11.49 -15.37
N GLY A 326 -0.79 -10.39 -16.12
CA GLY A 326 -0.19 -10.33 -17.46
C GLY A 326 -0.87 -11.22 -18.49
N ALA A 327 -2.19 -11.47 -18.37
CA ALA A 327 -2.90 -12.37 -19.26
C ALA A 327 -3.14 -11.73 -20.64
N THR A 328 -2.65 -12.41 -21.68
CA THR A 328 -2.84 -11.99 -23.08
C THR A 328 -4.29 -12.15 -23.55
N ASP A 329 -4.64 -11.56 -24.69
CA ASP A 329 -5.99 -11.68 -25.28
C ASP A 329 -6.36 -13.11 -25.67
N ALA A 330 -5.36 -13.96 -25.97
CA ALA A 330 -5.54 -15.36 -26.31
C ALA A 330 -5.76 -16.27 -25.07
N GLN A 331 -5.53 -15.77 -23.86
CA GLN A 331 -5.64 -16.55 -22.62
C GLN A 331 -6.97 -16.29 -21.91
N VAL A 332 -7.61 -17.38 -21.46
CA VAL A 332 -8.84 -17.32 -20.66
C VAL A 332 -8.47 -17.21 -19.18
N LEU A 333 -8.99 -16.18 -18.50
CA LEU A 333 -8.75 -15.94 -17.08
C LEU A 333 -9.96 -16.35 -16.23
N GLY A 334 -9.76 -17.35 -15.37
CA GLY A 334 -10.72 -17.77 -14.34
C GLY A 334 -10.50 -17.03 -13.02
N ILE A 335 -11.56 -16.45 -12.45
CA ILE A 335 -11.51 -15.73 -11.18
C ILE A 335 -12.45 -16.38 -10.18
N GLN A 336 -11.84 -16.99 -9.15
CA GLN A 336 -12.54 -17.63 -8.05
C GLN A 336 -12.47 -16.75 -6.79
N GLU A 337 -13.63 -16.47 -6.22
CA GLU A 337 -13.78 -15.66 -5.03
C GLU A 337 -14.02 -16.53 -3.81
N PHE A 338 -13.09 -16.47 -2.84
CA PHE A 338 -13.31 -17.09 -1.55
C PHE A 338 -14.18 -16.18 -0.67
N MET A 339 -15.32 -16.69 -0.22
CA MET A 339 -16.26 -15.99 0.65
C MET A 339 -16.57 -16.82 1.88
N HIS A 340 -16.57 -16.19 3.04
CA HIS A 340 -16.98 -16.82 4.29
C HIS A 340 -18.23 -16.13 4.83
N PRO A 341 -19.41 -16.33 4.20
CA PRO A 341 -20.61 -15.61 4.54
C PRO A 341 -21.04 -15.98 5.96
N ARG A 342 -21.10 -15.00 6.85
CA ARG A 342 -21.55 -15.22 8.23
C ARG A 342 -23.05 -15.09 8.32
N LEU A 343 -23.64 -15.77 9.29
CA LEU A 343 -25.05 -15.57 9.62
C LEU A 343 -25.35 -14.09 9.90
N GLN A 344 -24.47 -13.43 10.65
CA GLN A 344 -24.58 -12.01 10.96
C GLN A 344 -24.62 -11.15 9.68
N GLU A 345 -23.75 -11.43 8.71
CA GLU A 345 -23.70 -10.71 7.43
C GLU A 345 -24.98 -10.92 6.62
N VAL A 346 -25.56 -12.12 6.65
CA VAL A 346 -26.86 -12.39 6.01
C VAL A 346 -27.97 -11.58 6.69
N CYS A 347 -28.07 -11.64 8.02
CA CYS A 347 -29.05 -10.86 8.78
C CYS A 347 -28.89 -9.34 8.55
N ASP A 348 -27.65 -8.87 8.49
CA ASP A 348 -27.27 -7.49 8.28
C ASP A 348 -27.70 -6.97 6.89
N THR A 349 -27.75 -7.86 5.88
CA THR A 349 -28.18 -7.54 4.51
C THR A 349 -29.69 -7.43 4.36
N LEU A 350 -30.46 -8.02 5.28
CA LEU A 350 -31.92 -8.03 5.21
C LEU A 350 -32.54 -6.70 5.68
N PRO A 351 -33.78 -6.39 5.25
CA PRO A 351 -34.55 -5.31 5.83
C PRO A 351 -34.61 -5.43 7.35
N ALA A 352 -34.49 -4.31 8.06
CA ALA A 352 -34.22 -4.31 9.51
C ALA A 352 -35.13 -5.21 10.36
N ARG A 353 -36.43 -5.25 10.06
CA ARG A 353 -37.39 -6.09 10.79
C ARG A 353 -37.08 -7.58 10.61
N LEU A 354 -36.80 -7.99 9.37
CA LEU A 354 -36.47 -9.37 9.02
C LEU A 354 -35.10 -9.77 9.58
N GLY A 355 -34.10 -8.87 9.47
CA GLY A 355 -32.78 -9.10 10.04
C GLY A 355 -32.84 -9.35 11.55
N ARG A 356 -33.59 -8.52 12.30
CA ARG A 356 -33.75 -8.69 13.76
C ARG A 356 -34.50 -9.96 14.12
N TRP A 357 -35.53 -10.30 13.34
CA TRP A 357 -36.23 -11.57 13.51
C TRP A 357 -35.29 -12.76 13.30
N LEU A 358 -34.47 -12.73 12.23
CA LEU A 358 -33.53 -13.80 11.89
C LEU A 358 -32.37 -13.95 12.88
N GLN A 359 -31.96 -12.85 13.53
CA GLN A 359 -30.93 -12.87 14.58
C GLN A 359 -31.36 -13.62 15.83
N ARG A 360 -32.67 -13.66 16.15
CA ARG A 360 -33.17 -14.38 17.34
C ARG A 360 -32.99 -15.89 17.16
N PRO A 361 -32.69 -16.66 18.21
CA PRO A 361 -32.52 -18.11 18.09
C PRO A 361 -33.87 -18.80 17.81
N HIS A 362 -34.05 -19.33 16.60
CA HIS A 362 -35.17 -20.18 16.20
C HIS A 362 -34.72 -21.17 15.10
N TRP A 363 -35.65 -21.96 14.55
CA TRP A 363 -35.31 -23.01 13.59
C TRP A 363 -34.62 -22.49 12.32
N ALA A 364 -35.06 -21.37 11.74
CA ALA A 364 -34.47 -20.80 10.53
C ALA A 364 -33.07 -20.22 10.78
N HIS A 365 -32.86 -19.55 11.93
CA HIS A 365 -31.53 -19.18 12.42
C HIS A 365 -30.59 -20.39 12.49
N ARG A 366 -31.03 -21.51 13.12
CA ARG A 366 -30.21 -22.71 13.27
C ARG A 366 -29.87 -23.37 11.93
N LEU A 367 -30.82 -23.38 10.99
CA LEU A 367 -30.60 -23.90 9.64
C LEU A 367 -29.57 -23.05 8.89
N LEU A 368 -29.78 -21.74 8.85
CA LEU A 368 -28.88 -20.82 8.15
C LEU A 368 -27.49 -20.81 8.76
N ALA A 369 -27.39 -20.84 10.10
CA ALA A 369 -26.13 -20.97 10.83
C ALA A 369 -25.35 -22.24 10.44
N ARG A 370 -26.01 -23.34 10.08
CA ARG A 370 -25.33 -24.55 9.58
C ARG A 370 -24.80 -24.35 8.15
N LEU A 371 -25.56 -23.66 7.30
CA LEU A 371 -25.21 -23.38 5.90
C LEU A 371 -24.09 -22.34 5.73
N THR A 372 -23.91 -21.47 6.73
CA THR A 372 -22.90 -20.39 6.75
C THR A 372 -21.61 -20.76 7.49
N ARG A 373 -21.47 -22.00 7.99
CA ARG A 373 -20.26 -22.44 8.74
C ARG A 373 -19.03 -22.64 7.87
N LYS A 374 -19.21 -22.93 6.58
CA LYS A 374 -18.11 -23.24 5.67
C LYS A 374 -17.87 -22.07 4.72
N GLY A 375 -16.60 -21.80 4.44
CA GLY A 375 -16.21 -20.95 3.32
C GLY A 375 -16.75 -21.53 2.01
N ARG A 376 -17.08 -20.65 1.07
CA ARG A 376 -17.58 -20.98 -0.26
C ARG A 376 -16.65 -20.35 -1.28
N VAL A 377 -16.41 -21.07 -2.36
CA VAL A 377 -15.70 -20.55 -3.54
C VAL A 377 -16.76 -20.25 -4.60
N ILE A 378 -16.82 -19.00 -5.05
CA ILE A 378 -17.73 -18.57 -6.10
C ILE A 378 -16.90 -18.25 -7.33
N ASP A 379 -17.13 -18.99 -8.42
CA ASP A 379 -16.54 -18.64 -9.71
C ASP A 379 -17.27 -17.44 -10.31
N THR A 380 -16.57 -16.31 -10.38
CA THR A 380 -17.11 -15.05 -10.92
C THR A 380 -16.92 -14.89 -12.42
N THR A 381 -16.07 -15.72 -13.03
CA THR A 381 -15.99 -15.83 -14.49
C THR A 381 -17.15 -16.65 -15.04
N ALA A 382 -17.67 -17.61 -14.26
CA ALA A 382 -18.88 -18.33 -14.61
C ALA A 382 -20.15 -17.47 -14.45
N LEU A 383 -21.08 -17.60 -15.40
CA LEU A 383 -22.34 -16.84 -15.42
C LEU A 383 -23.13 -16.99 -14.11
N GLY A 384 -23.21 -18.19 -13.55
CA GLY A 384 -23.96 -18.45 -12.32
C GLY A 384 -23.45 -17.67 -11.11
N GLY A 385 -22.14 -17.71 -10.84
CA GLY A 385 -21.55 -16.98 -9.72
C GLY A 385 -21.54 -15.48 -9.94
N PHE A 386 -21.33 -15.02 -11.18
CA PHE A 386 -21.49 -13.62 -11.55
C PHE A 386 -22.90 -13.10 -11.29
N LEU A 387 -23.93 -13.80 -11.77
CA LEU A 387 -25.33 -13.42 -11.58
C LEU A 387 -25.71 -13.42 -10.10
N GLN A 388 -25.25 -14.40 -9.32
CA GLN A 388 -25.48 -14.43 -7.87
C GLN A 388 -24.96 -13.15 -7.20
N LEU A 389 -23.71 -12.76 -7.45
CA LEU A 389 -23.14 -11.53 -6.89
C LEU A 389 -23.81 -10.28 -7.46
N ARG A 390 -24.20 -10.29 -8.74
CA ARG A 390 -24.87 -9.15 -9.37
C ARG A 390 -26.25 -8.90 -8.77
N LEU A 391 -26.99 -9.95 -8.42
CA LEU A 391 -28.27 -9.83 -7.72
C LEU A 391 -28.09 -9.21 -6.32
N VAL A 392 -27.08 -9.66 -5.58
CA VAL A 392 -26.74 -9.10 -4.26
C VAL A 392 -26.31 -7.62 -4.40
N ALA A 393 -25.49 -7.28 -5.40
CA ALA A 393 -25.12 -5.90 -5.69
C ALA A 393 -26.34 -5.03 -6.07
N GLY A 394 -27.32 -5.61 -6.78
CA GLY A 394 -28.58 -4.96 -7.12
C GLY A 394 -29.41 -4.56 -5.90
N LEU A 395 -29.17 -5.17 -4.73
CA LEU A 395 -29.85 -4.80 -3.49
C LEU A 395 -29.45 -3.40 -2.96
N ARG A 396 -28.48 -2.73 -3.61
CA ARG A 396 -28.05 -1.34 -3.32
C ARG A 396 -29.21 -0.37 -3.10
N ARG A 397 -30.30 -0.49 -3.87
CA ARG A 397 -31.48 0.38 -3.75
C ARG A 397 -32.17 0.28 -2.39
N TRP A 398 -32.08 -0.88 -1.72
CA TRP A 398 -32.67 -1.12 -0.41
C TRP A 398 -31.65 -1.01 0.73
N ARG A 399 -30.39 -0.66 0.45
CA ARG A 399 -29.30 -0.63 1.45
C ARG A 399 -29.68 0.19 2.68
N LEU A 400 -30.27 1.38 2.48
CA LEU A 400 -30.65 2.27 3.58
C LEU A 400 -31.77 1.70 4.48
N GLY A 401 -32.50 0.67 4.03
CA GLY A 401 -33.49 -0.04 4.83
C GLY A 401 -32.96 -1.28 5.56
N THR A 402 -31.68 -1.62 5.38
CA THR A 402 -31.08 -2.83 5.94
C THR A 402 -30.79 -2.70 7.43
N LEU A 403 -30.71 -3.84 8.13
CA LEU A 403 -30.32 -3.85 9.53
C LEU A 403 -28.90 -3.31 9.74
N ARG A 404 -27.99 -3.62 8.81
CA ARG A 404 -26.61 -3.11 8.84
C ARG A 404 -26.60 -1.58 8.84
N HIS A 405 -27.33 -0.97 7.91
CA HIS A 405 -27.39 0.47 7.80
C HIS A 405 -27.88 1.12 9.08
N GLN A 406 -28.92 0.57 9.70
CA GLN A 406 -29.42 1.13 10.97
C GLN A 406 -28.39 1.09 12.10
N HIS A 407 -27.65 -0.02 12.24
CA HIS A 407 -26.59 -0.11 13.24
C HIS A 407 -25.43 0.84 12.97
N GLU A 408 -24.98 0.93 11.72
CA GLU A 408 -23.88 1.84 11.36
C GLU A 408 -24.31 3.30 11.47
N ASN A 409 -25.51 3.64 11.02
CA ASN A 409 -26.03 4.99 11.10
C ASN A 409 -26.19 5.46 12.55
N ALA A 410 -26.70 4.60 13.44
CA ALA A 410 -26.78 4.91 14.87
C ALA A 410 -25.39 5.21 15.46
N ARG A 411 -24.39 4.37 15.15
CA ARG A 411 -23.01 4.58 15.61
C ARG A 411 -22.38 5.86 15.06
N ILE A 412 -22.65 6.18 13.79
CA ILE A 412 -22.18 7.42 13.16
C ILE A 412 -22.79 8.63 13.85
N GLU A 413 -24.10 8.63 14.11
CA GLU A 413 -24.75 9.74 14.82
C GLU A 413 -24.26 9.85 16.26
N ASP A 414 -24.08 8.74 16.98
CA ASP A 414 -23.52 8.74 18.33
C ASP A 414 -22.08 9.31 18.36
N TRP A 415 -21.26 8.95 17.37
CA TRP A 415 -19.90 9.46 17.23
C TRP A 415 -19.89 10.96 16.91
N LEU A 416 -20.75 11.43 15.99
CA LEU A 416 -20.89 12.85 15.68
C LEU A 416 -21.39 13.64 16.89
N ALA A 417 -22.37 13.12 17.63
CA ALA A 417 -22.89 13.76 18.84
C ALA A 417 -21.79 13.93 19.91
N ARG A 418 -20.92 12.92 20.09
CA ARG A 418 -19.76 13.02 20.99
C ARG A 418 -18.78 14.10 20.54
N ILE A 419 -18.46 14.15 19.25
CA ILE A 419 -17.60 15.21 18.68
C ILE A 419 -18.21 16.58 18.95
N GLU A 420 -19.50 16.77 18.64
CA GLU A 420 -20.20 18.04 18.82
C GLU A 420 -20.24 18.48 20.29
N ALA A 421 -20.45 17.54 21.22
CA ALA A 421 -20.45 17.82 22.65
C ALA A 421 -19.05 18.20 23.18
N THR A 422 -18.02 17.44 22.78
CA THR A 422 -16.65 17.67 23.26
C THR A 422 -16.03 18.93 22.63
N ALA A 423 -16.29 19.22 21.36
CA ALA A 423 -15.67 20.34 20.65
C ALA A 423 -16.02 21.71 21.25
N ARG A 424 -17.18 21.83 21.92
CA ARG A 424 -17.59 23.08 22.59
C ARG A 424 -16.68 23.48 23.75
N THR A 425 -16.00 22.51 24.37
CA THR A 425 -15.17 22.73 25.57
C THR A 425 -13.71 22.38 25.33
N HIS A 426 -13.44 21.34 24.53
CA HIS A 426 -12.10 20.80 24.26
C HIS A 426 -11.94 20.41 22.79
N PRO A 427 -11.71 21.37 21.86
CA PRO A 427 -11.57 21.10 20.43
C PRO A 427 -10.50 20.06 20.09
N ALA A 428 -9.34 20.12 20.74
CA ALA A 428 -8.26 19.15 20.52
C ALA A 428 -8.64 17.72 20.92
N LEU A 429 -9.43 17.54 21.98
CA LEU A 429 -9.93 16.23 22.38
C LEU A 429 -10.97 15.72 21.37
N ALA A 430 -11.86 16.59 20.88
CA ALA A 430 -12.81 16.26 19.83
C ALA A 430 -12.14 15.79 18.54
N THR A 431 -11.01 16.41 18.17
CA THR A 431 -10.20 15.97 17.02
C THR A 431 -9.69 14.54 17.21
N GLU A 432 -9.23 14.17 18.41
CA GLU A 432 -8.81 12.79 18.69
C GLU A 432 -10.00 11.81 18.72
N ILE A 433 -11.18 12.23 19.18
CA ILE A 433 -12.42 11.43 19.05
C ILE A 433 -12.75 11.19 17.57
N ALA A 434 -12.64 12.21 16.72
CA ALA A 434 -12.86 12.07 15.29
C ALA A 434 -11.87 11.06 14.67
N ARG A 435 -10.61 11.12 15.10
CA ARG A 435 -9.56 10.20 14.64
C ARG A 435 -9.73 8.75 15.15
N CYS A 436 -10.53 8.50 16.18
CA CYS A 436 -10.81 7.15 16.69
C CYS A 436 -11.59 6.27 15.70
N GLN A 437 -12.29 6.86 14.72
CA GLN A 437 -12.94 6.12 13.64
C GLN A 437 -11.95 5.20 12.89
N ARG A 438 -10.64 5.50 12.89
CA ARG A 438 -9.58 4.64 12.31
C ARG A 438 -9.63 3.18 12.81
N LEU A 439 -10.18 2.93 13.99
CA LEU A 439 -10.32 1.59 14.56
C LEU A 439 -11.42 0.76 13.87
N VAL A 440 -12.43 1.41 13.30
CA VAL A 440 -13.60 0.76 12.69
C VAL A 440 -13.37 0.63 11.18
N LYS A 441 -12.89 -0.55 10.74
CA LYS A 441 -12.59 -0.85 9.33
C LYS A 441 -12.88 -2.29 8.97
N GLY A 442 -12.97 -2.52 7.66
CA GLY A 442 -13.11 -3.87 7.09
C GLY A 442 -14.51 -4.45 7.27
N TYR A 443 -14.60 -5.77 7.15
CA TYR A 443 -15.83 -6.56 7.29
C TYR A 443 -15.53 -7.81 8.16
N GLY A 444 -16.57 -8.56 8.53
CA GLY A 444 -16.43 -9.80 9.29
C GLY A 444 -15.72 -9.61 10.65
N ASP A 445 -14.74 -10.47 10.94
CA ASP A 445 -14.01 -10.44 12.22
C ASP A 445 -13.18 -9.17 12.42
N THR A 446 -12.53 -8.67 11.36
CA THR A 446 -11.69 -7.47 11.41
C THR A 446 -12.54 -6.28 11.88
N HIS A 447 -13.75 -6.15 11.33
CA HIS A 447 -14.70 -5.13 11.76
C HIS A 447 -15.15 -5.34 13.21
N ALA A 448 -15.49 -6.57 13.59
CA ALA A 448 -15.97 -6.87 14.94
C ALA A 448 -14.91 -6.55 16.02
N ARG A 449 -13.64 -6.91 15.78
CA ARG A 449 -12.52 -6.60 16.68
C ARG A 449 -12.26 -5.10 16.75
N GLY A 450 -12.20 -4.42 15.60
CA GLY A 450 -12.02 -2.96 15.55
C GLY A 450 -13.12 -2.20 16.28
N LEU A 451 -14.38 -2.62 16.11
CA LEU A 451 -15.52 -2.04 16.81
C LEU A 451 -15.48 -2.31 18.33
N ALA A 452 -15.04 -3.49 18.75
CA ALA A 452 -14.88 -3.81 20.17
C ALA A 452 -13.84 -2.86 20.81
N ASN A 453 -12.67 -2.71 20.20
CA ASN A 453 -11.64 -1.77 20.66
C ASN A 453 -12.14 -0.33 20.68
N TYR A 454 -12.85 0.11 19.64
CA TYR A 454 -13.49 1.44 19.60
C TYR A 454 -14.47 1.62 20.77
N THR A 455 -15.33 0.64 21.03
CA THR A 455 -16.33 0.69 22.10
C THR A 455 -15.67 0.79 23.47
N THR A 456 -14.64 -0.03 23.73
CA THR A 456 -13.85 0.03 24.97
C THR A 456 -13.21 1.39 25.17
N LEU A 457 -12.63 1.95 24.10
CA LEU A 457 -11.96 3.25 24.15
C LEU A 457 -12.96 4.40 24.37
N MET A 458 -14.14 4.37 23.73
CA MET A 458 -15.21 5.34 23.98
C MET A 458 -15.77 5.22 25.40
N ALA A 459 -15.93 4.02 25.95
CA ALA A 459 -16.36 3.83 27.34
C ALA A 459 -15.33 4.36 28.35
N ALA A 460 -14.03 4.21 28.06
CA ALA A 460 -12.97 4.83 28.87
C ALA A 460 -13.03 6.36 28.82
N LEU A 461 -13.26 6.94 27.63
CA LEU A 461 -13.45 8.37 27.46
C LEU A 461 -14.69 8.88 28.22
N GLU A 462 -15.81 8.16 28.19
CA GLU A 462 -17.01 8.52 28.98
C GLU A 462 -16.74 8.57 30.48
N ARG A 463 -15.98 7.58 31.00
CA ARG A 463 -15.61 7.53 32.42
C ARG A 463 -14.67 8.67 32.82
N ALA A 464 -13.68 8.97 31.98
CA ALA A 464 -12.74 10.06 32.22
C ALA A 464 -13.41 11.44 32.07
N GLY A 465 -14.36 11.55 31.14
CA GLY A 465 -14.98 12.82 30.77
C GLY A 465 -13.99 13.77 30.11
N ALA A 466 -14.26 15.06 30.23
CA ALA A 466 -13.49 16.12 29.59
C ALA A 466 -12.10 16.37 30.19
N SER A 467 -11.75 15.72 31.31
CA SER A 467 -10.44 15.82 31.94
C SER A 467 -9.37 14.97 31.22
N LEU A 468 -9.77 14.12 30.29
CA LEU A 468 -8.84 13.28 29.54
C LEU A 468 -7.96 14.14 28.62
N ALA A 469 -6.65 14.04 28.80
CA ALA A 469 -5.71 14.70 27.90
C ALA A 469 -5.83 14.13 26.47
N PRO A 470 -5.85 14.97 25.41
CA PRO A 470 -5.88 14.50 24.03
C PRO A 470 -4.73 13.54 23.70
N ALA A 471 -3.55 13.76 24.27
CA ALA A 471 -2.40 12.88 24.12
C ALA A 471 -2.66 11.46 24.65
N THR A 472 -3.37 11.33 25.76
CA THR A 472 -3.78 10.03 26.32
C THR A 472 -4.73 9.30 25.38
N LEU A 473 -5.72 10.00 24.82
CA LEU A 473 -6.65 9.40 23.85
C LEU A 473 -5.92 8.92 22.58
N ARG A 474 -4.95 9.71 22.11
CA ARG A 474 -4.06 9.33 21.00
C ARG A 474 -3.26 8.07 21.31
N GLU A 475 -2.65 7.97 22.49
CA GLU A 475 -1.90 6.79 22.92
C GLU A 475 -2.78 5.54 23.00
N LEU A 476 -3.99 5.65 23.56
CA LEU A 476 -4.95 4.56 23.62
C LEU A 476 -5.35 4.10 22.21
N ARG A 477 -5.56 5.04 21.28
CA ARG A 477 -5.90 4.75 19.88
C ARG A 477 -4.76 4.02 19.16
N GLU A 478 -3.51 4.49 19.30
CA GLU A 478 -2.36 3.83 18.67
C GLU A 478 -2.11 2.44 19.29
N ALA A 479 -2.29 2.27 20.60
CA ALA A 479 -2.23 0.96 21.25
C ALA A 479 -3.32 -0.01 20.73
N ALA A 480 -4.53 0.49 20.45
CA ALA A 480 -5.61 -0.30 19.86
C ALA A 480 -5.38 -0.66 18.39
N LEU A 481 -4.60 0.13 17.64
CA LEU A 481 -4.20 -0.17 16.26
C LEU A 481 -3.00 -1.13 16.20
N ALA A 482 -2.20 -1.21 17.25
CA ALA A 482 -1.03 -2.08 17.31
C ALA A 482 -1.36 -3.55 17.58
N ASP A 483 -2.55 -3.85 18.12
CA ASP A 483 -2.94 -5.20 18.52
C ASP A 483 -4.43 -5.51 18.26
N GLU A 484 -4.68 -6.47 17.37
CA GLU A 484 -6.02 -6.97 17.06
C GLU A 484 -6.73 -7.59 18.27
N GLN A 485 -5.98 -8.14 19.23
CA GLN A 485 -6.52 -8.84 20.40
C GLN A 485 -6.86 -7.89 21.56
N GLY A 486 -6.50 -6.60 21.46
CA GLY A 486 -6.81 -5.58 22.45
C GLY A 486 -5.98 -5.62 23.75
N LYS A 487 -4.95 -6.47 23.84
CA LYS A 487 -4.06 -6.56 25.01
C LYS A 487 -3.25 -5.28 25.19
N ALA A 488 -2.73 -4.71 24.10
CA ALA A 488 -1.99 -3.45 24.15
C ALA A 488 -2.90 -2.29 24.64
N LEU A 489 -4.15 -2.25 24.16
CA LEU A 489 -5.15 -1.30 24.63
C LEU A 489 -5.43 -1.47 26.13
N LEU A 490 -5.70 -2.69 26.60
CA LEU A 490 -5.94 -2.97 28.02
C LEU A 490 -4.75 -2.59 28.91
N ALA A 491 -3.53 -2.85 28.46
CA ALA A 491 -2.32 -2.45 29.18
C ALA A 491 -2.20 -0.92 29.28
N SER A 492 -2.51 -0.20 28.19
CA SER A 492 -2.50 1.26 28.15
C SER A 492 -3.61 1.86 29.02
N LEU A 493 -4.81 1.29 29.00
CA LEU A 493 -5.91 1.68 29.89
C LEU A 493 -5.53 1.51 31.36
N ARG A 494 -4.90 0.40 31.75
CA ARG A 494 -4.41 0.20 33.13
C ARG A 494 -3.37 1.24 33.53
N ARG A 495 -2.45 1.58 32.63
CA ARG A 495 -1.39 2.58 32.88
C ARG A 495 -1.98 3.95 33.20
N HIS A 496 -3.07 4.32 32.52
CA HIS A 496 -3.77 5.59 32.72
C HIS A 496 -4.90 5.51 33.77
N ALA A 497 -5.04 4.39 34.49
CA ALA A 497 -6.13 4.15 35.46
C ALA A 497 -7.55 4.26 34.86
N LEU A 498 -7.69 3.89 33.58
CA LEU A 498 -8.92 3.94 32.79
C LEU A 498 -9.44 2.54 32.41
N ALA A 499 -8.93 1.48 33.06
CA ALA A 499 -9.31 0.08 32.80
C ALA A 499 -10.76 -0.20 33.20
#